data_AF-A0A416NG43-F1
#
_entry.id   AF-A0A416NG43-F1
#
_cell.length_a   1.000
_cell.length_b   1.000
_cell.length_c   1.000
_cell.angle_alpha   90.00
_cell.angle_beta   90.00
_cell.angle_gamma   90.00
#
_symmetry.space_group_name_H-M   'P 1'
#
loop_
_entity.id
_entity.type
_entity.pdbx_description
1 polymer ?
#
loop_
_entity_poly.entity_id
_entity_poly.type
_entity_poly.pdbx_seq_one_letter_code
_entity_poly.pdbx_strand_id
1 'polypeptide(L)'
;MERTCPCSYEIGDVLTEPLECLNTDNIILCETNDNIIEKMEGEFKYKLRGKLMDMLNGIVEVKGFKLHIDEDKIPKDMSNGMCIQFEASRIDLW
;
A
#
# COMPACT_ATOMS: atom_id res chain seq x y z
N MET A 1 -0.91 -25.43 9.54
CA MET A 1 0.33 -25.02 10.21
C MET A 1 0.42 -23.52 10.05
N GLU A 2 -0.10 -22.76 11.02
CA GLU A 2 -0.06 -21.31 10.98
C GLU A 2 1.40 -20.88 11.19
N ARG A 3 2.01 -20.30 10.15
CA ARG A 3 3.32 -19.65 10.28
C ARG A 3 3.06 -18.27 10.86
N THR A 4 3.10 -18.14 12.17
CA THR A 4 3.33 -16.84 12.79
C THR A 4 4.79 -16.49 12.54
N CYS A 5 5.08 -15.73 11.49
CA CYS A 5 6.41 -15.15 11.32
C CYS A 5 6.65 -14.21 12.50
N PRO A 6 7.61 -14.47 13.39
CA PRO A 6 7.97 -13.50 14.41
C PRO A 6 8.50 -12.26 13.70
N CYS A 7 7.92 -11.09 13.99
CA CYS A 7 8.45 -9.83 13.51
C CYS A 7 9.89 -9.70 14.02
N SER A 8 10.85 -9.63 13.10
CA SER A 8 12.29 -9.53 13.42
C SER A 8 12.80 -8.10 13.49
N TYR A 9 11.91 -7.12 13.27
CA TYR A 9 12.22 -5.70 13.33
C TYR A 9 12.14 -5.18 14.75
N GLU A 10 13.14 -4.38 15.11
CA GLU A 10 13.21 -3.64 16.36
C GLU A 10 12.87 -2.15 16.15
N ILE A 11 12.53 -1.46 17.23
CA ILE A 11 12.27 -0.02 17.17
C ILE A 11 13.57 0.70 16.77
N GLY A 12 13.50 1.46 15.67
CA GLY A 12 14.63 2.19 15.10
C GLY A 12 15.19 1.57 13.82
N ASP A 13 14.75 0.35 13.48
CA ASP A 13 15.11 -0.27 12.21
C ASP A 13 14.54 0.49 11.01
N VAL A 14 15.29 0.43 9.90
CA VAL A 14 14.86 0.96 8.62
C VAL A 14 14.23 -0.18 7.82
N LEU A 15 12.97 0.00 7.46
CA LEU A 15 12.23 -0.94 6.61
C LEU A 15 12.68 -0.76 5.15
N THR A 16 13.31 -1.79 4.57
CA THR A 16 13.78 -1.77 3.17
C THR A 16 12.82 -2.49 2.23
N GLU A 17 12.15 -3.51 2.74
CA GLU A 17 11.17 -4.31 2.01
C GLU A 17 9.79 -3.64 1.99
N PRO A 18 8.99 -3.85 0.93
CA PRO A 18 7.62 -3.37 0.89
C PRO A 18 6.76 -3.95 2.02
N LEU A 19 5.82 -3.15 2.55
CA LEU A 19 4.78 -3.61 3.46
C LEU A 19 3.59 -4.16 2.68
N GLU A 20 2.97 -5.22 3.18
CA GLU A 20 1.88 -5.90 2.48
C GLU A 20 0.53 -5.24 2.79
N CYS A 21 -0.20 -4.79 1.76
CA CYS A 21 -1.57 -4.28 1.91
C CYS A 21 -2.60 -5.37 1.61
N LEU A 22 -3.29 -5.82 2.66
CA LEU A 22 -4.28 -6.90 2.57
C LEU A 22 -5.68 -6.36 2.21
N ASN A 23 -6.38 -7.15 1.38
CA ASN A 23 -7.72 -6.85 0.86
C ASN A 23 -7.79 -5.48 0.17
N THR A 24 -6.78 -5.17 -0.63
CA THR A 24 -6.75 -3.89 -1.36
C THR A 24 -7.94 -3.79 -2.32
N ASP A 25 -8.62 -2.65 -2.30
CA ASP A 25 -9.75 -2.33 -3.18
C ASP A 25 -9.82 -0.81 -3.47
N ASN A 26 -10.82 -0.41 -4.27
CA ASN A 26 -11.09 1.00 -4.62
C ASN A 26 -9.86 1.76 -5.16
N ILE A 27 -9.04 1.07 -5.97
CA ILE A 27 -7.88 1.66 -6.62
C ILE A 27 -8.34 2.64 -7.71
N ILE A 28 -8.10 3.93 -7.50
CA ILE A 28 -8.48 5.02 -8.40
C ILE A 28 -7.32 5.96 -8.67
N LEU A 29 -7.31 6.58 -9.85
CA LEU A 29 -6.36 7.63 -10.19
C LEU A 29 -6.65 8.89 -9.35
N CYS A 30 -5.59 9.56 -8.91
CA CYS A 30 -5.66 10.86 -8.24
C CYS A 30 -4.86 11.90 -9.00
N GLU A 31 -5.46 13.08 -9.21
CA GLU A 31 -4.77 14.22 -9.83
C GLU A 31 -3.87 14.96 -8.83
N THR A 32 -4.11 14.79 -7.53
CA THR A 32 -3.35 15.43 -6.46
C THR A 32 -2.25 14.51 -5.94
N ASN A 33 -1.07 15.08 -5.70
CA ASN A 33 0.11 14.36 -5.22
C ASN A 33 0.19 14.30 -3.68
N ASP A 34 -0.91 14.60 -2.98
CA ASP A 34 -0.92 14.60 -1.53
C ASP A 34 -0.91 13.16 -1.00
N ASN A 35 0.21 12.72 -0.45
CA ASN A 35 0.30 11.40 0.16
C ASN A 35 -0.51 11.37 1.48
N ILE A 36 -1.48 10.44 1.58
CA ILE A 36 -2.31 10.25 2.77
C ILE A 36 -2.25 8.83 3.28
N ILE A 37 -2.38 8.68 4.60
CA ILE A 37 -2.70 7.43 5.29
C ILE A 37 -3.75 7.83 6.32
N GLU A 38 -4.99 7.41 6.12
CA GLU A 38 -6.13 7.79 6.95
C GLU A 38 -6.91 6.55 7.36
N LYS A 39 -7.18 6.40 8.65
CA LYS A 39 -8.09 5.35 9.12
C LYS A 39 -9.53 5.81 8.89
N MET A 40 -10.32 4.98 8.23
CA MET A 40 -11.73 5.29 7.96
C MET A 40 -12.56 5.12 9.24
N GLU A 41 -13.27 6.17 9.67
CA GLU A 41 -14.11 6.10 10.86
C GLU A 41 -15.27 5.11 10.68
N GLY A 42 -15.49 4.25 11.68
CA GLY A 42 -16.53 3.22 11.63
C GLY A 42 -16.17 1.98 10.81
N GLU A 43 -15.00 1.96 10.15
CA GLU A 43 -14.55 0.84 9.32
C GLU A 43 -13.19 0.28 9.79
N PHE A 44 -12.94 -0.99 9.47
CA PHE A 44 -11.64 -1.64 9.65
C PHE A 44 -10.81 -1.54 8.38
N LYS A 45 -10.68 -0.31 7.87
CA LYS A 45 -9.95 -0.01 6.63
C LYS A 45 -9.16 1.29 6.76
N TYR A 46 -8.15 1.38 5.91
CA TYR A 46 -7.36 2.56 5.69
C TYR A 46 -7.55 3.03 4.26
N LYS A 47 -7.61 4.34 4.10
CA LYS A 47 -7.52 5.02 2.82
C LYS A 47 -6.10 5.54 2.65
N LEU A 48 -5.45 5.11 1.58
CA LEU A 48 -4.07 5.45 1.28
C LEU A 48 -4.00 6.18 -0.06
N ARG A 49 -3.07 7.13 -0.18
CA ARG A 49 -2.71 7.74 -1.46
C ARG A 49 -1.22 7.79 -1.59
N GLY A 50 -0.73 7.37 -2.76
CA GLY A 50 0.69 7.26 -3.04
C GLY A 50 0.99 7.29 -4.52
N LYS A 51 2.28 7.26 -4.83
CA LYS A 51 2.78 7.19 -6.19
C LYS A 51 2.96 5.73 -6.61
N LEU A 52 2.33 5.32 -7.70
CA LEU A 52 2.55 4.00 -8.28
C LEU A 52 3.98 3.94 -8.85
N MET A 53 4.86 3.18 -8.22
CA MET A 53 6.27 3.10 -8.58
C MET A 53 6.54 1.97 -9.57
N ASP A 54 5.87 0.83 -9.38
CA ASP A 54 5.99 -0.34 -10.23
C ASP A 54 4.64 -1.06 -10.35
N MET A 55 3.94 -0.88 -11.46
CA MET A 55 2.64 -1.50 -11.69
C MET A 55 2.72 -3.02 -11.89
N LEU A 56 3.85 -3.54 -12.37
CA LEU A 56 3.97 -4.97 -12.68
C LEU A 56 4.12 -5.80 -11.40
N ASN A 57 4.69 -5.19 -10.36
CA ASN A 57 4.91 -5.80 -9.05
C ASN A 57 4.07 -5.13 -7.95
N GLY A 58 3.06 -4.33 -8.30
CA GLY A 58 2.14 -3.75 -7.33
C GLY A 58 2.77 -2.79 -6.30
N ILE A 59 3.87 -2.08 -6.62
CA ILE A 59 4.57 -1.24 -5.64
C ILE A 59 4.11 0.21 -5.70
N VAL A 60 3.67 0.72 -4.55
CA VAL A 60 3.23 2.10 -4.33
C VAL A 60 4.07 2.75 -3.24
N GLU A 61 4.57 3.96 -3.48
CA GLU A 61 5.23 4.77 -2.46
C GLU A 61 4.22 5.66 -1.74
N VAL A 62 4.08 5.49 -0.43
CA VAL A 62 3.22 6.30 0.43
C VAL A 62 4.03 6.84 1.59
N LYS A 63 4.28 8.16 1.61
CA LYS A 63 5.02 8.86 2.68
C LYS A 63 6.39 8.21 3.01
N GLY A 64 7.10 7.75 1.99
CA GLY A 64 8.41 7.10 2.13
C GLY A 64 8.36 5.60 2.41
N PHE A 65 7.19 5.02 2.67
CA PHE A 65 7.04 3.57 2.73
C PHE A 65 6.76 3.01 1.33
N LYS A 66 7.38 1.87 1.01
CA LYS A 66 6.96 1.05 -0.12
C LYS A 66 5.85 0.14 0.37
N LEU A 67 4.72 0.16 -0.31
CA LEU A 67 3.60 -0.72 -0.06
C LEU A 67 3.41 -1.62 -1.27
N HIS A 68 3.18 -2.90 -1.02
CA HIS A 68 2.78 -3.87 -2.01
C HIS A 68 1.25 -4.00 -1.99
N ILE A 69 0.64 -3.86 -3.16
CA ILE A 69 -0.79 -4.10 -3.40
C ILE A 69 -0.93 -5.15 -4.49
N ASP A 70 -2.03 -5.90 -4.47
CA ASP A 70 -2.39 -6.88 -5.50
C ASP A 70 -2.40 -6.23 -6.90
N GLU A 71 -1.41 -6.56 -7.73
CA GLU A 71 -1.16 -5.99 -9.04
C GLU A 71 -2.30 -6.28 -10.03
N ASP A 72 -3.00 -7.40 -9.86
CA ASP A 72 -4.12 -7.79 -10.72
C ASP A 72 -5.33 -6.86 -10.55
N LYS A 73 -5.38 -6.12 -9.44
CA LYS A 73 -6.45 -5.14 -9.17
C LYS A 73 -6.15 -3.74 -9.71
N ILE A 74 -4.93 -3.49 -10.17
CA ILE A 74 -4.55 -2.18 -10.72
C ILE A 74 -5.24 -1.99 -12.08
N PRO A 75 -6.01 -0.90 -12.28
CA PRO A 75 -6.60 -0.60 -13.58
C PRO A 75 -5.55 -0.51 -14.71
N LYS A 76 -5.85 -1.14 -15.85
CA LYS A 76 -4.89 -1.33 -16.96
C LYS A 76 -4.47 -0.04 -17.67
N ASP A 77 -5.23 1.03 -17.50
CA ASP A 77 -4.96 2.36 -18.03
C ASP A 77 -4.05 3.20 -17.12
N MET A 78 -3.63 2.67 -15.97
CA MET A 78 -2.63 3.29 -15.10
C MET A 78 -1.20 3.09 -15.61
N SER A 79 -0.28 3.90 -15.10
CA SER A 79 1.14 3.84 -15.46
C SER A 79 2.02 4.24 -14.29
N ASN A 80 3.25 3.75 -14.28
CA ASN A 80 4.25 4.15 -13.29
C ASN A 80 4.41 5.68 -13.27
N GLY A 81 4.52 6.24 -12.08
CA GLY A 81 4.60 7.66 -11.83
C GLY A 81 3.28 8.35 -11.51
N MET A 82 2.14 7.71 -11.81
CA MET A 82 0.82 8.24 -11.46
C MET A 82 0.57 8.18 -9.95
N CYS A 83 -0.21 9.14 -9.44
CA CYS A 83 -0.70 9.10 -8.07
C CYS A 83 -2.01 8.32 -8.04
N ILE A 84 -2.12 7.35 -7.13
CA ILE A 84 -3.30 6.52 -6.95
C ILE A 84 -3.77 6.57 -5.51
N GLN A 85 -5.08 6.45 -5.32
CA GLN A 85 -5.70 6.22 -4.03
C GLN A 85 -6.29 4.84 -4.00
N PHE A 86 -6.19 4.17 -2.87
CA PHE A 86 -6.72 2.84 -2.66
C PHE A 86 -7.12 2.66 -1.21
N GLU A 87 -7.88 1.62 -0.95
CA GLU A 87 -8.27 1.20 0.38
C GLU A 87 -7.60 -0.15 0.69
N ALA A 88 -7.19 -0.33 1.95
CA ALA A 88 -6.65 -1.60 2.44
C ALA A 88 -7.21 -1.88 3.83
N SER A 89 -7.57 -3.13 4.11
CA SER A 89 -8.04 -3.51 5.46
C SER A 89 -6.91 -3.50 6.48
N ARG A 90 -5.71 -3.92 6.06
CA ARG A 90 -4.53 -4.05 6.91
C ARG A 90 -3.25 -3.75 6.15
N ILE A 91 -2.24 -3.33 6.89
CA ILE A 91 -0.87 -3.16 6.42
C ILE A 91 -0.02 -4.03 7.33
N ASP A 92 0.62 -5.05 6.76
CA ASP A 92 1.36 -6.06 7.51
C ASP A 92 2.86 -5.96 7.16
N LEU A 93 3.69 -6.24 8.17
CA LEU A 93 5.11 -6.57 7.98
C LEU A 93 5.16 -8.05 7.61
N TRP A 94 5.67 -8.36 6.42
CA TRP A 94 5.81 -9.73 5.92
C TRP A 94 7.13 -10.37 6.38
#